data_AF-A0AAV0L7B2-F1
#
_entry.id   AF-A0AAV0L7B2-F1
#
_cell.length_a   1.000
_cell.length_b   1.000
_cell.length_c   1.000
_cell.angle_alpha   90.00
_cell.angle_beta   90.00
_cell.angle_gamma   90.00
#
_symmetry.space_group_name_H-M   'P 1'
#
loop_
_entity.id
_entity.type
_entity.pdbx_description
1 polymer ?
#
loop_
_entity_poly.entity_id
_entity_poly.type
_entity_poly.pdbx_seq_one_letter_code
_entity_poly.pdbx_strand_id
1 'polypeptide(L)' 'MASSANDVWGAVFVATNMYPEAMPDQITAIRVTNRDGVTAGSIREITYGKGT' A
#
# COMPACT_ATOMS: atom_id res chain seq x y z
N MET A 1 -10.65 6.05 17.95
CA MET A 1 -9.22 6.15 18.29
C MET A 1 -8.50 6.56 17.02
N ALA A 2 -7.90 7.75 16.97
CA ALA A 2 -7.00 8.10 15.88
C ALA A 2 -5.69 7.33 16.11
N SER A 3 -5.32 6.46 15.17
CA SER A 3 -4.00 5.79 15.18
C SER A 3 -2.89 6.85 15.20
N SER A 4 -1.80 6.61 15.94
CA SER A 4 -0.70 7.57 15.96
C SER A 4 -0.13 7.72 14.54
N ALA A 5 0.40 8.90 14.20
CA ALA A 5 0.96 9.13 12.87
C ALA A 5 2.07 8.11 12.52
N ASN A 6 2.79 7.60 13.54
CA ASN A 6 3.77 6.53 13.38
C ASN A 6 3.14 5.19 12.95
N ASP A 7 1.98 4.84 13.50
CA ASP A 7 1.29 3.60 13.14
C ASP A 7 0.78 3.66 11.69
N VAL A 8 0.29 4.84 11.28
CA VAL A 8 -0.12 5.09 9.89
C VAL A 8 1.08 5.00 8.95
N TRP A 9 2.22 5.58 9.33
CA TRP A 9 3.42 5.60 8.49
C TRP A 9 4.10 4.24 8.39
N GLY A 10 4.12 3.47 9.48
CA GLY A 10 4.53 2.05 9.47
C GLY A 10 3.61 1.21 8.58
N ALA A 11 2.29 1.43 8.65
CA ALA A 11 1.34 0.76 7.79
C ALA A 11 1.55 1.09 6.31
N VAL A 12 1.90 2.32 5.92
CA VAL A 12 2.23 2.71 4.52
C VAL A 12 3.50 1.99 4.01
N PHE A 13 4.39 1.60 4.90
CA PHE A 13 5.60 0.84 4.58
C PHE A 13 5.29 -0.65 4.38
N VAL A 14 4.47 -1.25 5.26
CA VAL A 14 4.04 -2.67 5.20
C VAL A 14 2.89 -2.89 4.19
N ALA A 15 2.24 -1.80 3.79
CA ALA A 15 1.04 -1.71 2.98
C ALA A 15 1.06 -2.43 1.63
N THR A 16 2.25 -2.71 1.10
CA THR A 16 2.42 -3.41 -0.16
C THR A 16 1.58 -4.69 -0.22
N ASN A 17 1.41 -5.39 0.91
CA ASN A 17 0.55 -6.56 1.00
C ASN A 17 -0.78 -6.29 1.72
N MET A 18 -0.85 -5.31 2.63
CA MET A 18 -2.04 -5.10 3.47
C MET A 18 -3.16 -4.33 2.77
N TYR A 19 -2.86 -3.39 1.87
CA TYR A 19 -3.91 -2.56 1.28
C TYR A 19 -4.88 -3.32 0.38
N PRO A 20 -4.43 -4.28 -0.46
CA PRO A 20 -5.36 -5.11 -1.21
C PRO A 20 -6.32 -5.92 -0.33
N GLU A 21 -5.90 -6.32 0.87
CA GLU A 21 -6.76 -7.07 1.81
C GLU A 21 -7.66 -6.15 2.65
N ALA A 22 -7.15 -4.99 3.07
CA ALA A 22 -7.87 -4.06 3.93
C ALA A 22 -8.88 -3.19 3.17
N MET A 23 -8.61 -2.91 1.89
CA MET A 23 -9.43 -2.04 1.04
C MET A 23 -9.56 -2.63 -0.39
N PRO A 24 -10.02 -3.89 -0.54
CA PRO A 24 -10.05 -4.58 -1.83
C PRO A 24 -10.87 -3.85 -2.90
N ASP A 25 -11.88 -3.09 -2.48
CA ASP A 25 -12.73 -2.31 -3.38
C ASP A 25 -12.03 -1.06 -3.93
N GLN A 26 -11.01 -0.55 -3.24
CA GLN A 26 -10.28 0.67 -3.62
C GLN A 26 -8.93 0.35 -4.23
N ILE A 27 -8.21 -0.62 -3.68
CA ILE A 27 -6.89 -1.07 -4.13
C ILE A 27 -7.01 -2.57 -4.35
N THR A 28 -6.95 -3.00 -5.60
CA THR A 28 -7.12 -4.42 -5.97
C THR A 28 -5.80 -5.17 -6.03
N ALA A 29 -4.69 -4.46 -6.29
CA ALA A 29 -3.35 -5.03 -6.30
C ALA A 29 -2.27 -3.97 -6.07
N ILE A 30 -1.15 -4.40 -5.50
CA ILE A 30 0.10 -3.66 -5.49
C ILE A 30 1.21 -4.60 -5.95
N ARG A 31 1.96 -4.18 -6.97
CA ARG A 31 3.10 -4.92 -7.49
C ARG A 31 4.38 -4.10 -7.32
N VAL A 32 5.39 -4.67 -6.69
CA VAL A 32 6.74 -4.07 -6.69
C VAL A 32 7.41 -4.36 -8.03
N THR A 33 7.83 -3.31 -8.75
CA THR A 33 8.48 -3.43 -10.06
C THR A 33 9.97 -3.06 -9.99
N ASN A 34 10.41 -2.42 -8.91
CA ASN A 34 11.81 -2.13 -8.65
C ASN A 34 12.11 -2.22 -7.14
N ARG A 35 13.21 -2.91 -6.79
CA ARG A 35 13.67 -3.15 -5.40
C ARG A 35 12.61 -3.87 -4.55
N ASP A 36 12.39 -3.42 -3.32
CA ASP A 36 11.60 -4.09 -2.27
C ASP A 36 10.29 -3.37 -1.94
N GLY A 37 10.02 -2.23 -2.59
CA GLY A 37 8.80 -1.45 -2.39
C GLY A 37 8.84 -0.52 -1.19
N VAL A 38 9.95 -0.51 -0.43
CA VAL A 38 10.05 0.23 0.85
C VAL A 38 11.34 1.04 0.97
N THR A 39 12.44 0.55 0.40
CA THR A 39 13.71 1.29 0.30
C THR A 39 13.55 2.47 -0.64
N ALA A 40 14.21 3.60 -0.33
CA ALA A 40 14.23 4.78 -1.20
C ALA A 40 14.63 4.41 -2.64
N GLY A 41 13.86 4.90 -3.61
CA GLY A 41 14.04 4.57 -5.03
C GLY A 41 13.32 3.29 -5.50
N SER A 42 12.57 2.61 -4.63
CA SER A 42 11.68 1.51 -5.05
C SER A 42 10.51 2.03 -5.89
N ILE A 43 10.02 1.19 -6.81
CA ILE A 43 8.87 1.48 -7.66
C ILE A 43 7.77 0.45 -7.37
N ARG A 44 6.55 0.97 -7.14
CA ARG A 44 5.34 0.18 -6.92
C ARG A 44 4.30 0.58 -7.97
N GLU A 45 3.71 -0.42 -8.62
CA GLU A 45 2.55 -0.28 -9.46
C GLU A 45 1.31 -0.60 -8.61
N ILE A 46 0.36 0.32 -8.55
CA ILE A 46 -0.86 0.19 -7.74
C ILE A 46 -2.05 0.11 -8.69
N THR A 47 -2.82 -0.97 -8.59
CA THR A 47 -4.08 -1.14 -9.32
C THR A 47 -5.23 -0.72 -8.40
N TYR A 48 -6.01 0.25 -8.87
CA TYR A 48 -7.19 0.72 -8.16
C TYR A 48 -8.43 -0.05 -8.63
N GLY A 49 -9.37 -0.24 -7.71
CA GLY A 49 -10.71 -0.70 -8.04
C GLY A 49 -11.39 0.29 -8.98
N LYS A 50 -12.26 -0.22 -9.85
CA LYS A 50 -13.06 0.64 -10.72
C LYS A 50 -14.07 1.36 -9.81
N GLY A 51 -13.86 2.65 -9.58
CA GLY A 51 -14.72 3.46 -8.73
C GLY A 51 -16.19 3.28 -9.12
N THR A 52 -17.04 3.03 -8.12
CA THR A 52 -18.49 3.08 -8.25
C THR A 52 -18.96 4.47 -8.62
#